data_AF-A0A0F6YHH7-F1
#
_entry.id   AF-A0A0F6YHH7-F1
#
_cell.length_a   1.000
_cell.length_b   1.000
_cell.length_c   1.000
_cell.angle_alpha   90.00
_cell.angle_beta   90.00
_cell.angle_gamma   90.00
#
_symmetry.space_group_name_H-M   'P 1'
#
loop_
_entity.id
_entity.type
_entity.pdbx_description
1 polymer ?
#
loop_
_entity_poly.entity_id
_entity_poly.type
_entity_poly.pdbx_seq_one_letter_code
_entity_poly.pdbx_strand_id
1 'polypeptide(L)'
;MTLTILVHGTADPAASYLTWAPAPLTLALAESAPRAVRVRSESAPGGGRLQFRIAPSVPLADVVDVTLPPNAGLVALEVAGKFPHPSTSDRDVAIVVEDRATGAELGRKPVMVRVRKNANDLSASERDRFLSALVRLNMPDASGVVPFLDIQNMHTELTDPEIHQRSSFLPWHRAFILDLERRLQRIDPSVAVPYWRFDLPAPNVFTRDFVGVPLSSGVVDFTATNPLVNWRNRLAGSGNPRVRRYNIARVRDPAGEVRLVPFDPRTQRAAAISNGQDDTINLGKPPGSATHRFDDFGVMEIDPHGAAHVSFIGQIAFPSTAPADPLFFMLHCNVDRLWARWQWLAKRHSSSQVESYPHVGDGDPALGGQGGIGDYTRDTMWPWNGAVTPPRPGTAPGGPFPTLAHLGPSATPTVGAMLDYQGLLGGVGLGFSYSDIPYES
;
A
#
# COMPACT_ATOMS: atom_id res chain seq x y z
N MET A 1 -26.23 23.49 21.09
CA MET A 1 -26.17 22.12 20.58
C MET A 1 -24.79 21.92 19.97
N THR A 2 -24.00 21.00 20.51
CA THR A 2 -22.65 20.70 19.99
C THR A 2 -22.56 19.21 19.73
N LEU A 3 -22.49 18.84 18.45
CA LEU A 3 -22.28 17.45 18.01
C LEU A 3 -20.77 17.19 17.86
N THR A 4 -20.31 16.09 18.42
CA THR A 4 -18.95 15.58 18.26
C THR A 4 -18.98 14.32 17.39
N ILE A 5 -18.17 14.30 16.33
CA ILE A 5 -17.97 13.14 15.44
C ILE A 5 -16.47 12.80 15.43
N LEU A 6 -16.10 11.69 16.07
CA LEU A 6 -14.71 11.22 16.14
C LEU A 6 -14.55 9.96 15.31
N VAL A 7 -13.60 9.97 14.39
CA VAL A 7 -13.17 8.77 13.67
C VAL A 7 -11.88 8.31 14.34
N HIS A 8 -11.75 7.00 14.58
CA HIS A 8 -10.69 6.43 15.42
C HIS A 8 -10.59 7.08 16.82
N GLY A 9 -11.71 7.56 17.37
CA GLY A 9 -11.75 8.19 18.68
C GLY A 9 -11.00 9.52 18.79
N THR A 10 -10.62 10.15 17.67
CA THR A 10 -9.86 11.41 17.67
C THR A 10 -10.48 12.50 16.77
N ALA A 11 -10.19 13.75 17.13
CA ALA A 11 -10.51 14.92 16.32
C ALA A 11 -9.43 15.23 15.27
N ASP A 12 -8.30 14.50 15.29
CA ASP A 12 -7.21 14.65 14.32
C ASP A 12 -7.72 14.54 12.87
N PRO A 13 -7.48 15.55 12.02
CA PRO A 13 -7.81 15.49 10.59
C PRO A 13 -7.24 14.26 9.87
N ALA A 14 -6.10 13.73 10.31
CA ALA A 14 -5.47 12.54 9.73
C ALA A 14 -6.27 11.25 9.97
N ALA A 15 -7.14 11.20 10.99
CA ALA A 15 -8.01 10.05 11.24
C ALA A 15 -9.19 9.97 10.27
N SER A 16 -9.34 10.96 9.39
CA SER A 16 -10.51 11.09 8.52
C SER A 16 -10.22 10.55 7.10
N TYR A 17 -9.25 9.64 6.97
CA TYR A 17 -8.97 8.84 5.77
C TYR A 17 -9.31 7.37 6.07
N LEU A 18 -10.41 6.91 5.52
CA LEU A 18 -10.97 5.58 5.73
C LEU A 18 -10.53 4.61 4.63
N THR A 19 -10.65 3.32 4.92
CA THR A 19 -10.41 2.24 3.95
C THR A 19 -11.68 1.38 3.81
N TRP A 20 -11.58 0.19 3.20
CA TRP A 20 -12.68 -0.78 3.23
C TRP A 20 -12.88 -1.40 4.60
N ALA A 21 -11.84 -1.46 5.43
CA ALA A 21 -11.94 -2.03 6.76
C ALA A 21 -12.71 -1.07 7.70
N PRO A 22 -13.64 -1.59 8.52
CA PRO A 22 -14.35 -0.82 9.53
C PRO A 22 -13.39 -0.12 10.50
N ALA A 23 -13.62 1.17 10.71
CA ALA A 23 -12.94 2.03 11.65
C ALA A 23 -13.88 2.43 12.79
N PRO A 24 -13.40 2.57 14.04
CA PRO A 24 -14.20 3.11 15.14
C PRO A 24 -14.76 4.50 14.81
N LEU A 25 -16.04 4.71 15.09
CA LEU A 25 -16.75 5.98 14.99
C LEU A 25 -17.40 6.27 16.35
N THR A 26 -17.20 7.46 16.89
CA THR A 26 -17.83 7.88 18.14
C THR A 26 -18.64 9.15 17.93
N LEU A 27 -19.90 9.11 18.37
CA LEU A 27 -20.82 10.23 18.32
C LEU A 27 -21.17 10.68 19.74
N ALA A 28 -21.26 11.99 19.96
CA ALA A 28 -21.74 12.56 21.21
C ALA A 28 -22.46 13.87 20.95
N LEU A 29 -23.53 14.14 21.70
CA LEU A 29 -24.31 15.36 21.56
C LEU A 29 -24.50 16.03 22.92
N ALA A 30 -24.05 17.28 23.02
CA ALA A 30 -24.20 18.10 24.22
C ALA A 30 -25.62 18.69 24.31
N GLU A 31 -26.59 17.85 24.72
CA GLU A 31 -27.98 18.22 25.00
C GLU A 31 -28.48 17.57 26.30
N SER A 32 -29.46 18.17 26.98
CA SER A 32 -29.98 17.67 28.26
C SER A 32 -30.89 16.45 28.15
N ALA A 33 -31.39 16.15 26.94
CA ALA A 33 -32.30 15.04 26.66
C ALA A 33 -31.69 14.10 25.61
N PRO A 34 -32.06 12.80 25.61
CA PRO A 34 -31.63 11.88 24.57
C PRO A 34 -32.19 12.30 23.21
N ARG A 35 -31.42 12.02 22.15
CA ARG A 35 -31.74 12.40 20.77
C ARG A 35 -31.68 11.18 19.85
N ALA A 36 -32.78 10.86 19.18
CA ALA A 36 -32.77 9.88 18.09
C ALA A 36 -32.16 10.52 16.83
N VAL A 37 -31.10 9.92 16.30
CA VAL A 37 -30.37 10.41 15.14
C VAL A 37 -30.25 9.33 14.06
N ARG A 38 -30.10 9.79 12.82
CA ARG A 38 -29.76 8.98 11.65
C ARG A 38 -28.36 9.33 11.20
N VAL A 39 -27.53 8.31 10.97
CA VAL A 39 -26.18 8.45 10.43
C VAL A 39 -26.19 7.91 9.01
N ARG A 40 -25.72 8.71 8.04
CA ARG A 40 -25.69 8.33 6.62
C ARG A 40 -24.46 8.88 5.90
N SER A 41 -24.22 8.33 4.72
CA SER A 41 -23.22 8.84 3.77
C SER A 41 -23.82 10.00 2.95
N GLU A 42 -23.01 11.00 2.65
CA GLU A 42 -23.29 12.03 1.64
C GLU A 42 -22.06 12.24 0.76
N SER A 43 -22.20 12.11 -0.55
CA SER A 43 -21.09 12.08 -1.49
C SER A 43 -21.22 13.18 -2.52
N ALA A 44 -20.09 13.80 -2.90
CA ALA A 44 -20.01 14.55 -4.14
C ALA A 44 -20.30 13.63 -5.35
N PRO A 45 -20.73 14.17 -6.51
CA PRO A 45 -20.91 13.36 -7.72
C PRO A 45 -19.63 12.59 -8.08
N GLY A 46 -19.71 11.25 -8.13
CA GLY A 46 -18.55 10.39 -8.39
C GLY A 46 -17.55 10.25 -7.23
N GLY A 47 -17.87 10.80 -6.06
CA GLY A 47 -17.06 10.68 -4.84
C GLY A 47 -17.22 9.34 -4.12
N GLY A 48 -16.49 9.19 -3.02
CA GLY A 48 -16.51 7.98 -2.21
C GLY A 48 -17.88 7.72 -1.58
N ARG A 49 -18.13 6.50 -1.09
CA ARG A 49 -19.34 6.17 -0.32
C ARG A 49 -18.98 5.50 0.99
N LEU A 50 -19.82 5.65 2.01
CA LEU A 50 -19.62 5.08 3.34
C LEU A 50 -20.73 4.09 3.70
N GLN A 51 -20.40 3.19 4.62
CA GLN A 51 -21.32 2.31 5.33
C GLN A 51 -21.00 2.32 6.82
N PHE A 52 -21.99 1.94 7.62
CA PHE A 52 -21.95 2.04 9.08
C PHE A 52 -22.51 0.77 9.71
N ARG A 53 -22.07 0.46 10.92
CA ARG A 53 -22.69 -0.57 11.77
C ARG A 53 -22.65 -0.14 13.23
N ILE A 54 -23.61 -0.64 14.00
CA ILE A 54 -23.75 -0.33 15.43
C ILE A 54 -22.90 -1.23 16.33
N ALA A 55 -22.46 -2.38 15.82
CA ALA A 55 -21.58 -3.33 16.49
C ALA A 55 -20.92 -4.26 15.47
N PRO A 56 -19.78 -4.89 15.78
CA PRO A 56 -19.09 -5.79 14.87
C PRO A 56 -19.93 -6.99 14.39
N SER A 57 -20.88 -7.45 15.21
CA SER A 57 -21.80 -8.55 14.89
C SER A 57 -22.94 -8.15 13.94
N VAL A 58 -23.10 -6.86 13.65
CA VAL A 58 -24.16 -6.34 12.79
C VAL A 58 -23.59 -6.05 11.40
N PRO A 59 -24.27 -6.43 10.30
CA PRO A 59 -23.84 -6.10 8.95
C PRO A 59 -23.70 -4.58 8.73
N LEU A 60 -22.75 -4.21 7.87
CA LEU A 60 -22.63 -2.84 7.38
C LEU A 60 -23.88 -2.44 6.58
N ALA A 61 -24.38 -1.24 6.84
CA ALA A 61 -25.54 -0.65 6.16
C ALA A 61 -25.23 0.78 5.70
N ASP A 62 -25.94 1.25 4.67
CA ASP A 62 -25.77 2.61 4.15
C ASP A 62 -26.24 3.69 5.13
N VAL A 63 -27.13 3.30 6.05
CA VAL A 63 -27.75 4.16 7.06
C VAL A 63 -27.90 3.38 8.36
N VAL A 64 -27.63 4.02 9.50
CA VAL A 64 -27.95 3.49 10.83
C VAL A 64 -28.70 4.53 11.66
N ASP A 65 -29.73 4.10 12.38
CA ASP A 65 -30.46 4.93 13.35
C ASP A 65 -29.96 4.57 14.77
N VAL A 66 -29.57 5.58 15.56
CA VAL A 66 -29.15 5.40 16.96
C VAL A 66 -29.74 6.46 17.88
N THR A 67 -29.73 6.21 19.18
CA THR A 67 -30.11 7.23 20.18
C THR A 67 -28.87 7.72 20.90
N LEU A 68 -28.57 9.02 20.76
CA LEU A 68 -27.51 9.68 21.51
C LEU A 68 -27.99 9.96 22.94
N PRO A 69 -27.28 9.52 23.99
CA PRO A 69 -27.62 9.83 25.37
C PRO A 69 -27.51 11.33 25.67
N PRO A 70 -28.19 11.82 26.73
CA PRO A 70 -28.03 13.20 27.18
C PRO A 70 -26.61 13.47 27.71
N ASN A 71 -26.29 14.76 27.88
CA ASN A 71 -25.08 15.29 28.50
C ASN A 71 -23.79 14.78 27.87
N ALA A 72 -23.74 14.73 26.53
CA ALA A 72 -22.59 14.28 25.75
C ALA A 72 -22.16 12.82 26.03
N GLY A 73 -23.10 11.94 26.37
CA GLY A 73 -22.84 10.51 26.42
C GLY A 73 -22.39 9.97 25.07
N LEU A 74 -21.36 9.12 25.09
CA LEU A 74 -20.72 8.58 23.89
C LEU A 74 -21.51 7.39 23.33
N VAL A 75 -21.70 7.37 22.01
CA VAL A 75 -22.18 6.19 21.27
C VAL A 75 -21.07 5.71 20.34
N ALA A 76 -20.66 4.46 20.50
CA ALA A 76 -19.70 3.80 19.63
C ALA A 76 -20.42 3.12 18.46
N LEU A 77 -19.89 3.34 17.26
CA LEU A 77 -20.28 2.77 15.98
C LEU A 77 -19.01 2.38 15.23
N GLU A 78 -19.16 1.82 14.04
CA GLU A 78 -18.08 1.69 13.07
C GLU A 78 -18.49 2.29 11.72
N VAL A 79 -17.50 2.82 11.00
CA VAL A 79 -17.63 3.37 9.64
C VAL A 79 -16.62 2.71 8.71
N ALA A 80 -17.03 2.37 7.50
CA ALA A 80 -16.18 1.81 6.46
C ALA A 80 -16.47 2.51 5.12
N GLY A 81 -15.50 2.50 4.22
CA GLY A 81 -15.76 2.79 2.81
C GLY A 81 -16.64 1.70 2.18
N LYS A 82 -17.59 2.09 1.34
CA LYS A 82 -18.46 1.16 0.60
C LYS A 82 -17.77 0.73 -0.68
N PHE A 83 -17.32 -0.52 -0.75
CA PHE A 83 -16.79 -1.10 -1.99
C PHE A 83 -17.88 -1.15 -3.09
N PRO A 84 -17.58 -0.91 -4.37
CA PRO A 84 -16.30 -0.50 -4.95
C PRO A 84 -16.24 1.03 -5.21
N HIS A 85 -16.68 1.87 -4.27
CA HIS A 85 -16.82 3.32 -4.46
C HIS A 85 -15.79 4.13 -3.67
N PRO A 86 -14.51 4.15 -4.09
CA PRO A 86 -13.48 4.94 -3.42
C PRO A 86 -13.65 6.43 -3.74
N SER A 87 -13.07 7.27 -2.89
CA SER A 87 -12.94 8.69 -3.19
C SER A 87 -12.04 8.94 -4.39
N THR A 88 -12.31 10.00 -5.14
CA THR A 88 -11.47 10.53 -6.24
C THR A 88 -10.81 11.85 -5.83
N SER A 89 -11.42 12.59 -4.90
CA SER A 89 -10.89 13.84 -4.35
C SER A 89 -10.80 13.78 -2.83
N ASP A 90 -9.91 14.59 -2.25
CA ASP A 90 -9.87 14.73 -0.80
C ASP A 90 -11.21 15.27 -0.29
N ARG A 91 -11.71 14.70 0.81
CA ARG A 91 -12.95 15.12 1.48
C ARG A 91 -14.22 15.10 0.61
N ASP A 92 -14.27 14.23 -0.39
CA ASP A 92 -15.40 14.14 -1.34
C ASP A 92 -16.64 13.37 -0.82
N VAL A 93 -16.57 12.85 0.41
CA VAL A 93 -17.68 12.17 1.08
C VAL A 93 -17.73 12.59 2.55
N ALA A 94 -18.91 12.61 3.15
CA ALA A 94 -19.10 12.98 4.55
C ALA A 94 -19.93 11.96 5.33
N ILE A 95 -19.60 11.83 6.60
CA ILE A 95 -20.48 11.25 7.62
C ILE A 95 -21.46 12.35 8.01
N VAL A 96 -22.76 12.15 7.79
CA VAL A 96 -23.81 13.12 8.13
C VAL A 96 -24.66 12.53 9.25
N VAL A 97 -24.92 13.33 10.28
CA VAL A 97 -25.80 12.98 11.41
C VAL A 97 -27.01 13.91 11.37
N GLU A 98 -28.19 13.33 11.30
CA GLU A 98 -29.47 14.06 11.18
C GLU A 98 -30.40 13.71 12.33
N ASP A 99 -31.25 14.64 12.73
CA ASP A 99 -32.35 14.36 13.65
C ASP A 99 -33.37 13.44 12.97
N ARG A 100 -33.68 12.32 13.60
CA ARG A 100 -34.48 11.26 12.97
C ARG A 100 -35.95 11.66 12.76
N ALA A 101 -36.46 12.62 13.54
CA ALA A 101 -37.85 13.04 13.47
C ALA A 101 -38.07 14.13 12.40
N THR A 102 -37.13 15.05 12.28
CA THR A 102 -37.23 16.24 11.41
C THR A 102 -36.45 16.10 10.11
N GLY A 103 -35.44 15.22 10.06
CA GLY A 103 -34.48 15.13 8.95
C GLY A 103 -33.48 16.29 8.93
N ALA A 104 -33.47 17.16 9.94
CA ALA A 104 -32.53 18.27 10.01
C ALA A 104 -31.10 17.77 10.29
N GLU A 105 -30.12 18.25 9.52
CA GLU A 105 -28.72 17.95 9.79
C GLU A 105 -28.26 18.57 11.11
N LEU A 106 -27.69 17.73 11.98
CA LEU A 106 -27.12 18.11 13.27
C LEU A 106 -25.62 18.35 13.18
N GLY A 107 -24.97 17.72 12.20
CA GLY A 107 -23.60 18.00 11.83
C GLY A 107 -23.03 16.97 10.85
N ARG A 108 -21.86 17.30 10.32
CA ARG A 108 -21.15 16.47 9.34
C ARG A 108 -19.66 16.42 9.59
N LYS A 109 -19.02 15.35 9.13
CA LYS A 109 -17.56 15.22 9.09
C LYS A 109 -17.11 14.79 7.69
N PRO A 110 -16.44 15.67 6.93
CA PRO A 110 -15.84 15.30 5.64
C PRO A 110 -14.70 14.30 5.83
N VAL A 111 -14.71 13.22 5.05
CA VAL A 111 -13.73 12.12 5.06
C VAL A 111 -13.34 11.74 3.63
N MET A 112 -12.33 10.91 3.49
CA MET A 112 -11.93 10.34 2.20
C MET A 112 -11.84 8.82 2.33
N VAL A 113 -12.43 8.09 1.39
CA VAL A 113 -12.21 6.65 1.24
C VAL A 113 -10.98 6.44 0.36
N ARG A 114 -9.83 6.27 1.00
CA ARG A 114 -8.51 6.25 0.37
C ARG A 114 -8.03 4.83 0.12
N VAL A 115 -7.79 4.50 -1.15
CA VAL A 115 -7.32 3.17 -1.58
C VAL A 115 -6.21 3.28 -2.62
N ARG A 116 -5.37 2.25 -2.68
CA ARG A 116 -4.40 2.04 -3.75
C ARG A 116 -5.16 1.61 -5.00
N LYS A 117 -4.93 2.31 -6.12
CA LYS A 117 -5.64 2.12 -7.38
C LYS A 117 -4.69 1.65 -8.48
N ASN A 118 -5.24 1.00 -9.50
CA ASN A 118 -4.49 0.73 -10.71
C ASN A 118 -4.04 2.06 -11.32
N ALA A 119 -2.74 2.19 -11.51
CA ALA A 119 -2.11 3.38 -12.06
C ALA A 119 -2.69 3.77 -13.42
N ASN A 120 -3.12 2.79 -14.21
CA ASN A 120 -3.70 3.02 -15.52
C ASN A 120 -5.08 3.72 -15.47
N ASP A 121 -5.75 3.68 -14.32
CA ASP A 121 -7.12 4.14 -14.13
C ASP A 121 -7.21 5.40 -13.26
N LEU A 122 -6.05 5.99 -12.90
CA LEU A 122 -6.00 7.24 -12.14
C LEU A 122 -6.56 8.41 -12.94
N SER A 123 -7.26 9.31 -12.26
CA SER A 123 -7.46 10.66 -12.77
C SER A 123 -6.14 11.44 -12.81
N ALA A 124 -6.09 12.49 -13.63
CA ALA A 124 -4.93 13.37 -13.70
C ALA A 124 -4.59 13.99 -12.32
N SER A 125 -5.59 14.37 -11.52
CA SER A 125 -5.38 14.96 -10.20
C SER A 125 -4.85 13.96 -9.16
N GLU A 126 -5.24 12.69 -9.22
CA GLU A 126 -4.66 11.63 -8.38
C GLU A 126 -3.19 11.36 -8.76
N ARG A 127 -2.91 11.24 -10.06
CA ARG A 127 -1.55 11.09 -10.57
C ARG A 127 -0.66 12.25 -10.13
N ASP A 128 -1.10 13.49 -10.35
CA ASP A 128 -0.28 14.67 -10.11
C ASP A 128 0.01 14.88 -8.61
N ARG A 129 -0.95 14.56 -7.72
CA ARG A 129 -0.73 14.55 -6.26
C ARG A 129 0.30 13.51 -5.84
N PHE A 130 0.19 12.27 -6.34
CA PHE A 130 1.17 11.21 -6.07
C PHE A 130 2.58 11.61 -6.55
N LEU A 131 2.72 12.04 -7.80
CA LEU A 131 4.01 12.44 -8.35
C LEU A 131 4.60 13.65 -7.62
N SER A 132 3.77 14.64 -7.27
CA SER A 132 4.21 15.82 -6.52
C SER A 132 4.71 15.46 -5.12
N ALA A 133 3.99 14.59 -4.39
CA ALA A 133 4.42 14.12 -3.09
C ALA A 133 5.73 13.33 -3.17
N LEU A 134 5.86 12.46 -4.18
CA LEU A 134 7.05 11.64 -4.39
C LEU A 134 8.29 12.50 -4.72
N VAL A 135 8.14 13.51 -5.57
CA VAL A 135 9.22 14.46 -5.89
C VAL A 135 9.59 15.30 -4.68
N ARG A 136 8.62 15.78 -3.90
CA ARG A 136 8.90 16.54 -2.67
C ARG A 136 9.66 15.70 -1.65
N LEU A 137 9.31 14.41 -1.50
CA LEU A 137 10.06 13.48 -0.65
C LEU A 137 11.51 13.30 -1.13
N ASN A 138 11.72 13.36 -2.45
CA ASN A 138 13.03 13.28 -3.09
C ASN A 138 13.82 14.60 -3.02
N MET A 139 13.29 15.68 -2.45
CA MET A 139 13.99 16.96 -2.29
C MET A 139 14.52 17.14 -0.86
N PRO A 140 15.54 18.00 -0.66
CA PRO A 140 15.93 18.43 0.67
C PRO A 140 14.76 19.15 1.36
N ASP A 141 14.49 18.80 2.62
CA ASP A 141 13.58 19.54 3.48
C ASP A 141 14.23 20.81 4.04
N ALA A 142 13.53 21.52 4.93
CA ALA A 142 14.02 22.76 5.54
C ALA A 142 15.32 22.58 6.36
N SER A 143 15.64 21.36 6.79
CA SER A 143 16.87 21.02 7.50
C SER A 143 18.00 20.56 6.57
N GLY A 144 17.73 20.44 5.26
CA GLY A 144 18.67 19.93 4.25
C GLY A 144 18.71 18.40 4.15
N VAL A 145 17.93 17.68 4.95
CA VAL A 145 17.78 16.23 4.86
C VAL A 145 16.97 15.87 3.63
N VAL A 146 17.34 14.82 2.91
CA VAL A 146 16.55 14.27 1.78
C VAL A 146 15.85 13.01 2.27
N PRO A 147 14.55 13.06 2.65
CA PRO A 147 13.89 11.92 3.28
C PRO A 147 13.78 10.66 2.40
N PHE A 148 13.82 10.83 1.08
CA PHE A 148 13.86 9.71 0.13
C PHE A 148 15.15 8.91 0.19
N LEU A 149 16.25 9.47 0.71
CA LEU A 149 17.51 8.73 0.81
C LEU A 149 17.38 7.53 1.77
N ASP A 150 16.56 7.66 2.82
CA ASP A 150 16.24 6.51 3.68
C ASP A 150 15.60 5.39 2.86
N ILE A 151 14.55 5.71 2.10
CA ILE A 151 13.84 4.75 1.23
C ILE A 151 14.80 4.10 0.23
N GLN A 152 15.67 4.90 -0.41
CA GLN A 152 16.68 4.40 -1.34
C GLN A 152 17.69 3.44 -0.66
N ASN A 153 18.08 3.73 0.58
CA ASN A 153 19.06 2.95 1.33
C ASN A 153 18.49 1.67 1.95
N MET A 154 17.16 1.53 2.00
CA MET A 154 16.50 0.27 2.41
C MET A 154 16.72 -0.87 1.42
N HIS A 155 17.02 -0.55 0.15
CA HIS A 155 17.04 -1.53 -0.92
C HIS A 155 18.27 -1.27 -1.81
N THR A 156 19.36 -1.92 -1.42
CA THR A 156 20.71 -1.77 -1.97
C THR A 156 21.37 -3.15 -2.09
N GLU A 157 22.55 -3.21 -2.70
CA GLU A 157 23.30 -4.46 -2.82
C GLU A 157 23.65 -5.08 -1.45
N LEU A 158 23.98 -4.27 -0.45
CA LEU A 158 24.31 -4.75 0.89
C LEU A 158 23.10 -5.31 1.65
N THR A 159 21.90 -4.87 1.29
CA THR A 159 20.65 -5.22 1.98
C THR A 159 19.89 -6.31 1.26
N ASP A 160 20.29 -6.66 0.02
CA ASP A 160 19.67 -7.67 -0.83
C ASP A 160 19.47 -9.03 -0.11
N PRO A 161 20.47 -9.59 0.60
CA PRO A 161 20.31 -10.86 1.32
C PRO A 161 19.36 -10.78 2.52
N GLU A 162 18.93 -9.58 2.93
CA GLU A 162 17.97 -9.38 4.03
C GLU A 162 16.53 -9.28 3.58
N ILE A 163 16.29 -9.05 2.28
CA ILE A 163 14.97 -8.67 1.76
C ILE A 163 14.52 -9.50 0.55
N HIS A 164 15.43 -10.24 -0.10
CA HIS A 164 15.16 -11.15 -1.22
C HIS A 164 15.60 -12.58 -0.94
N GLN A 165 15.00 -13.53 -1.65
CA GLN A 165 15.19 -14.98 -1.52
C GLN A 165 14.93 -15.49 -0.10
N ARG A 166 14.01 -14.78 0.57
CA ARG A 166 13.60 -14.99 1.96
C ARG A 166 12.10 -15.11 2.03
N SER A 167 11.59 -15.91 2.95
CA SER A 167 10.14 -16.01 3.18
C SER A 167 9.53 -14.65 3.57
N SER A 168 10.34 -13.79 4.19
CA SER A 168 9.97 -12.41 4.54
C SER A 168 9.87 -11.43 3.35
N PHE A 169 10.19 -11.83 2.11
CA PHE A 169 10.11 -10.97 0.93
C PHE A 169 8.78 -10.19 0.84
N LEU A 170 7.64 -10.89 0.93
CA LEU A 170 6.31 -10.27 0.82
C LEU A 170 5.98 -9.36 2.01
N PRO A 171 6.10 -9.82 3.28
CA PRO A 171 5.94 -8.97 4.46
C PRO A 171 6.82 -7.72 4.44
N TRP A 172 8.10 -7.88 4.10
CA TRP A 172 9.07 -6.78 4.10
C TRP A 172 8.72 -5.73 3.04
N HIS A 173 8.42 -6.16 1.81
CA HIS A 173 8.05 -5.23 0.74
C HIS A 173 6.69 -4.55 0.99
N ARG A 174 5.73 -5.21 1.67
CA ARG A 174 4.50 -4.56 2.16
C ARG A 174 4.83 -3.43 3.13
N ALA A 175 5.69 -3.70 4.12
CA ALA A 175 6.15 -2.71 5.08
C ALA A 175 6.90 -1.56 4.39
N PHE A 176 7.73 -1.87 3.39
CA PHE A 176 8.49 -0.87 2.63
C PHE A 176 7.59 0.10 1.85
N ILE A 177 6.59 -0.42 1.14
CA ILE A 177 5.60 0.41 0.44
C ILE A 177 4.75 1.22 1.43
N LEU A 178 4.40 0.62 2.57
CA LEU A 178 3.65 1.33 3.60
C LEU A 178 4.48 2.45 4.25
N ASP A 179 5.78 2.26 4.51
CA ASP A 179 6.67 3.32 5.00
C ASP A 179 6.67 4.49 4.01
N LEU A 180 6.98 4.23 2.74
CA LEU A 180 6.92 5.25 1.69
C LEU A 180 5.57 5.97 1.71
N GLU A 181 4.47 5.23 1.68
CA GLU A 181 3.11 5.78 1.65
C GLU A 181 2.83 6.69 2.86
N ARG A 182 3.28 6.32 4.07
CA ARG A 182 3.14 7.17 5.27
C ARG A 182 3.99 8.44 5.16
N ARG A 183 5.19 8.36 4.59
CA ARG A 183 6.02 9.55 4.33
C ARG A 183 5.36 10.47 3.30
N LEU A 184 4.78 9.93 2.23
CA LEU A 184 4.03 10.70 1.24
C LEU A 184 2.78 11.36 1.86
N GLN A 185 2.08 10.64 2.74
CA GLN A 185 0.89 11.15 3.43
C GLN A 185 1.17 12.30 4.41
N ARG A 186 2.42 12.45 4.90
CA ARG A 186 2.83 13.64 5.64
C ARG A 186 2.96 14.88 4.74
N ILE A 187 3.16 14.69 3.44
CA ILE A 187 3.25 15.76 2.44
C ILE A 187 1.88 16.08 1.86
N ASP A 188 1.13 15.04 1.48
CA ASP A 188 -0.25 15.13 1.02
C ASP A 188 -1.05 13.95 1.60
N PRO A 189 -1.90 14.19 2.61
CA PRO A 189 -2.60 13.13 3.31
C PRO A 189 -3.66 12.41 2.45
N SER A 190 -4.00 12.91 1.26
CA SER A 190 -4.92 12.24 0.34
C SER A 190 -4.25 11.17 -0.53
N VAL A 191 -2.92 11.07 -0.51
CA VAL A 191 -2.15 10.19 -1.40
C VAL A 191 -2.19 8.72 -0.93
N ALA A 192 -2.37 7.83 -1.90
CA ALA A 192 -2.08 6.40 -1.81
C ALA A 192 -1.14 6.01 -2.98
N VAL A 193 -0.26 5.04 -2.75
CA VAL A 193 0.65 4.54 -3.78
C VAL A 193 -0.18 3.74 -4.81
N PRO A 194 -0.15 4.10 -6.11
CA PRO A 194 -0.87 3.33 -7.13
C PRO A 194 -0.08 2.08 -7.50
N TYR A 195 -0.77 1.04 -7.99
CA TYR A 195 -0.13 -0.18 -8.46
C TYR A 195 -0.09 -0.24 -9.99
N TRP A 196 1.01 -0.72 -10.56
CA TRP A 196 1.11 -1.03 -11.99
C TRP A 196 0.80 -2.51 -12.22
N ARG A 197 -0.32 -2.80 -12.90
CA ARG A 197 -0.66 -4.15 -13.35
C ARG A 197 0.23 -4.59 -14.51
N PHE A 198 1.39 -5.13 -14.19
CA PHE A 198 2.37 -5.61 -15.17
C PHE A 198 1.89 -6.81 -16.01
N ASP A 199 0.78 -7.46 -15.61
CA ASP A 199 0.13 -8.54 -16.36
C ASP A 199 -0.73 -8.05 -17.53
N LEU A 200 -0.90 -6.73 -17.66
CA LEU A 200 -1.69 -6.07 -18.72
C LEU A 200 -0.92 -4.91 -19.36
N PRO A 201 -1.28 -4.51 -20.60
CA PRO A 201 -0.83 -3.23 -21.17
C PRO A 201 -1.24 -2.05 -20.29
N ALA A 202 -0.37 -1.05 -20.17
CA ALA A 202 -0.57 0.13 -19.32
C ALA A 202 -0.37 1.45 -20.10
N PRO A 203 -1.23 1.75 -21.10
CA PRO A 203 -1.06 2.89 -21.99
C PRO A 203 -1.08 4.26 -21.29
N ASN A 204 -1.73 4.38 -20.14
CA ASN A 204 -1.82 5.64 -19.39
C ASN A 204 -0.64 5.81 -18.40
N VAL A 205 0.04 4.71 -18.04
CA VAL A 205 1.18 4.73 -17.11
C VAL A 205 2.45 5.17 -17.84
N PHE A 206 2.75 4.55 -18.99
CA PHE A 206 4.00 4.79 -19.73
C PHE A 206 3.87 5.94 -20.72
N THR A 207 3.53 7.11 -20.20
CA THR A 207 3.41 8.36 -20.96
C THR A 207 4.37 9.42 -20.41
N ARG A 208 4.65 10.45 -21.20
CA ARG A 208 5.48 11.59 -20.76
C ARG A 208 4.84 12.36 -19.59
N ASP A 209 3.53 12.27 -19.40
CA ASP A 209 2.78 12.89 -18.31
C ASP A 209 2.74 12.07 -17.02
N PHE A 210 3.21 10.81 -17.05
CA PHE A 210 3.24 9.95 -15.87
C PHE A 210 4.65 9.40 -15.60
N VAL A 211 4.94 8.10 -15.77
CA VAL A 211 6.29 7.56 -15.44
C VAL A 211 7.34 7.80 -16.52
N GLY A 212 7.00 8.56 -17.56
CA GLY A 212 7.89 8.98 -18.64
C GLY A 212 8.13 7.92 -19.72
N VAL A 213 8.73 8.36 -20.82
CA VAL A 213 9.07 7.52 -21.98
C VAL A 213 10.59 7.58 -22.20
N PRO A 214 11.30 6.44 -22.25
CA PRO A 214 12.74 6.48 -22.44
C PRO A 214 13.13 6.86 -23.86
N LEU A 215 14.14 7.72 -23.97
CA LEU A 215 14.85 7.99 -25.23
C LEU A 215 15.75 6.80 -25.60
N SER A 216 16.32 6.79 -26.81
CA SER A 216 17.31 5.77 -27.22
C SER A 216 18.55 5.74 -26.32
N SER A 217 18.87 6.84 -25.65
CA SER A 217 19.93 6.94 -24.63
C SER A 217 19.57 6.34 -23.27
N GLY A 218 18.35 5.82 -23.11
CA GLY A 218 17.78 5.30 -21.88
C GLY A 218 17.41 6.36 -20.84
N VAL A 219 17.66 7.64 -21.11
CA VAL A 219 17.16 8.71 -20.24
C VAL A 219 15.65 8.78 -20.38
N VAL A 220 14.94 8.70 -19.25
CA VAL A 220 13.48 8.85 -19.22
C VAL A 220 13.11 10.30 -19.47
N ASP A 221 12.25 10.52 -20.45
CA ASP A 221 11.74 11.82 -20.86
C ASP A 221 10.31 12.06 -20.36
N PHE A 222 10.02 13.31 -20.02
CA PHE A 222 8.78 13.77 -19.41
C PHE A 222 8.28 15.04 -20.10
N THR A 223 6.98 15.34 -19.97
CA THR A 223 6.46 16.66 -20.35
C THR A 223 6.92 17.71 -19.34
N ALA A 224 6.97 18.98 -19.75
CA ALA A 224 7.42 20.07 -18.89
C ALA A 224 6.58 20.26 -17.61
N THR A 225 5.32 19.82 -17.64
CA THR A 225 4.37 19.92 -16.52
C THR A 225 4.39 18.72 -15.59
N ASN A 226 5.06 17.61 -15.97
CA ASN A 226 5.17 16.43 -15.13
C ASN A 226 6.10 16.72 -13.94
N PRO A 227 5.68 16.51 -12.67
CA PRO A 227 6.55 16.75 -11.52
C PRO A 227 7.90 16.02 -11.57
N LEU A 228 7.96 14.83 -12.19
CA LEU A 228 9.17 14.01 -12.31
C LEU A 228 10.26 14.66 -13.18
N VAL A 229 10.02 15.76 -13.89
CA VAL A 229 11.10 16.57 -14.49
C VAL A 229 12.12 17.04 -13.45
N ASN A 230 11.70 17.15 -12.19
CA ASN A 230 12.54 17.53 -11.06
C ASN A 230 13.10 16.31 -10.31
N TRP A 231 12.81 15.08 -10.71
CA TRP A 231 13.34 13.88 -10.05
C TRP A 231 14.86 13.90 -10.05
N ARG A 232 15.47 13.64 -8.89
CA ARG A 232 16.92 13.53 -8.74
C ARG A 232 17.30 12.10 -8.40
N ASN A 233 18.12 11.51 -9.26
CA ASN A 233 18.73 10.22 -9.00
C ASN A 233 19.60 10.29 -7.74
N ARG A 234 19.34 9.41 -6.77
CA ARG A 234 20.04 9.38 -5.48
C ARG A 234 21.09 8.27 -5.39
N LEU A 235 21.29 7.51 -6.46
CA LEU A 235 22.34 6.50 -6.50
C LEU A 235 23.73 7.15 -6.49
N ALA A 236 24.57 6.70 -5.56
CA ALA A 236 25.95 7.12 -5.45
C ALA A 236 26.72 6.84 -6.75
N GLY A 237 27.53 7.80 -7.20
CA GLY A 237 28.36 7.63 -8.41
C GLY A 237 27.58 7.61 -9.74
N SER A 238 26.26 7.77 -9.74
CA SER A 238 25.45 7.69 -10.97
C SER A 238 25.78 8.78 -11.99
N GLY A 239 26.32 9.93 -11.56
CA GLY A 239 26.72 11.06 -12.41
C GLY A 239 25.59 11.71 -13.23
N ASN A 240 24.39 11.12 -13.23
CA ASN A 240 23.24 11.49 -14.03
C ASN A 240 22.06 11.76 -13.10
N PRO A 241 21.48 12.98 -13.11
CA PRO A 241 20.37 13.31 -12.24
C PRO A 241 19.06 12.60 -12.65
N ARG A 242 18.96 12.02 -13.85
CA ARG A 242 17.70 11.46 -14.37
C ARG A 242 17.62 9.95 -14.24
N VAL A 243 16.38 9.44 -14.28
CA VAL A 243 16.07 8.00 -14.31
C VAL A 243 16.59 7.39 -15.61
N ARG A 244 17.14 6.18 -15.51
CA ARG A 244 17.64 5.39 -16.65
C ARG A 244 16.84 4.11 -16.80
N ARG A 245 16.04 4.03 -17.86
CA ARG A 245 15.22 2.87 -18.23
C ARG A 245 15.27 2.67 -19.74
N TYR A 246 15.29 1.42 -20.19
CA TYR A 246 15.18 1.05 -21.59
C TYR A 246 14.02 0.09 -21.74
N ASN A 247 13.18 0.36 -22.73
CA ASN A 247 12.04 -0.46 -23.14
C ASN A 247 12.52 -1.66 -23.98
N ILE A 248 13.40 -2.45 -23.37
CA ILE A 248 14.06 -3.62 -23.94
C ILE A 248 14.02 -4.71 -22.87
N ALA A 249 13.45 -5.86 -23.21
CA ALA A 249 13.36 -6.99 -22.32
C ALA A 249 14.52 -7.98 -22.55
N ARG A 250 14.98 -8.59 -21.46
CA ARG A 250 15.86 -9.76 -21.52
C ARG A 250 14.99 -11.01 -21.54
N VAL A 251 14.90 -11.68 -22.69
CA VAL A 251 14.12 -12.92 -22.85
C VAL A 251 15.07 -14.09 -23.05
N ARG A 252 14.84 -15.17 -22.32
CA ARG A 252 15.56 -16.43 -22.51
C ARG A 252 14.79 -17.31 -23.48
N ASP A 253 15.44 -17.77 -24.55
CA ASP A 253 14.82 -18.69 -25.50
C ASP A 253 14.81 -20.15 -24.97
N PRO A 254 14.09 -21.08 -25.62
CA PRO A 254 14.03 -22.48 -25.17
C PRO A 254 15.38 -23.21 -25.17
N ALA A 255 16.38 -22.72 -25.91
CA ALA A 255 17.74 -23.27 -25.90
C ALA A 255 18.59 -22.69 -24.75
N GLY A 256 18.05 -21.75 -23.98
CA GLY A 256 18.70 -21.11 -22.85
C GLY A 256 19.47 -19.84 -23.23
N GLU A 257 19.46 -19.39 -24.48
CA GLU A 257 20.16 -18.17 -24.89
C GLU A 257 19.37 -16.91 -24.48
N VAL A 258 20.08 -15.91 -23.97
CA VAL A 258 19.48 -14.62 -23.61
C VAL A 258 19.48 -13.69 -24.84
N ARG A 259 18.30 -13.23 -25.22
CA ARG A 259 18.08 -12.27 -26.30
C ARG A 259 17.50 -10.95 -25.77
N LEU A 260 17.89 -9.86 -26.41
CA LEU A 260 17.32 -8.53 -26.13
C LEU A 260 16.25 -8.24 -27.18
N VAL A 261 15.03 -7.98 -26.72
CA VAL A 261 13.89 -7.69 -27.61
C VAL A 261 13.24 -6.36 -27.23
N PRO A 262 12.77 -5.57 -28.20
CA PRO A 262 11.96 -4.39 -27.90
C PRO A 262 10.71 -4.77 -27.07
N PHE A 263 10.36 -3.93 -26.11
CA PHE A 263 9.18 -4.09 -25.26
C PHE A 263 8.41 -2.78 -25.17
N ASP A 264 7.14 -2.77 -25.56
CA ASP A 264 6.26 -1.59 -25.37
C ASP A 264 5.22 -1.85 -24.28
N PRO A 265 5.42 -1.35 -23.04
CA PRO A 265 4.49 -1.57 -21.94
C PRO A 265 3.12 -0.90 -22.14
N ARG A 266 2.94 -0.07 -23.17
CA ARG A 266 1.64 0.53 -23.50
C ARG A 266 0.73 -0.41 -24.27
N THR A 267 1.30 -1.37 -24.98
CA THR A 267 0.58 -2.29 -25.87
C THR A 267 0.78 -3.74 -25.48
N GLN A 268 1.75 -4.04 -24.61
CA GLN A 268 2.13 -5.37 -24.18
C GLN A 268 2.12 -5.46 -22.65
N ARG A 269 1.76 -6.64 -22.13
CA ARG A 269 2.12 -7.04 -20.77
C ARG A 269 3.64 -7.20 -20.65
N ALA A 270 4.19 -7.17 -19.44
CA ALA A 270 5.61 -7.39 -19.19
C ALA A 270 6.13 -8.67 -19.88
N ALA A 271 7.30 -8.58 -20.53
CA ALA A 271 7.73 -9.46 -21.61
C ALA A 271 7.96 -10.93 -21.22
N ALA A 272 8.23 -11.22 -19.95
CA ALA A 272 8.40 -12.57 -19.42
C ALA A 272 7.18 -13.09 -18.64
N ILE A 273 6.13 -12.29 -18.55
CA ILE A 273 4.88 -12.66 -17.87
C ILE A 273 3.93 -13.22 -18.93
N SER A 274 3.91 -14.54 -19.10
CA SER A 274 2.99 -15.23 -20.02
C SER A 274 1.57 -15.36 -19.47
N ASN A 275 1.46 -15.28 -18.14
CA ASN A 275 0.29 -15.65 -17.37
C ASN A 275 -0.46 -14.42 -16.84
N GLY A 276 -1.75 -14.58 -16.56
CA GLY A 276 -2.57 -13.51 -15.99
C GLY A 276 -2.50 -13.46 -14.47
N GLN A 277 -3.16 -12.47 -13.88
CA GLN A 277 -3.35 -12.41 -12.43
C GLN A 277 -3.84 -13.72 -11.81
N ASP A 278 -4.82 -14.40 -12.43
CA ASP A 278 -5.41 -15.62 -11.84
C ASP A 278 -4.39 -16.75 -11.74
N ASP A 279 -3.49 -16.86 -12.71
CA ASP A 279 -2.37 -17.79 -12.66
C ASP A 279 -1.38 -17.43 -11.54
N THR A 280 -1.11 -16.13 -11.32
CA THR A 280 -0.31 -15.69 -10.17
C THR A 280 -0.96 -16.08 -8.85
N ILE A 281 -2.28 -15.90 -8.72
CA ILE A 281 -3.01 -16.34 -7.51
C ILE A 281 -2.94 -17.86 -7.35
N ASN A 282 -2.96 -18.60 -8.46
CA ASN A 282 -2.86 -20.06 -8.47
C ASN A 282 -1.45 -20.59 -8.15
N LEU A 283 -0.39 -19.76 -8.14
CA LEU A 283 0.94 -20.18 -7.66
C LEU A 283 0.87 -20.78 -6.26
N GLY A 284 0.00 -20.24 -5.40
CA GLY A 284 -0.20 -20.76 -4.05
C GLY A 284 -0.96 -22.08 -3.98
N LYS A 285 -1.43 -22.65 -5.11
CA LYS A 285 -2.24 -23.87 -5.17
C LYS A 285 -1.61 -24.87 -6.15
N PRO A 286 -0.68 -25.73 -5.69
CA PRO A 286 -0.08 -26.76 -6.53
C PRO A 286 -1.12 -27.66 -7.22
N PRO A 287 -0.83 -28.21 -8.41
CA PRO A 287 -1.74 -29.13 -9.10
C PRO A 287 -2.18 -30.28 -8.21
N GLY A 288 -3.50 -30.47 -8.08
CA GLY A 288 -4.09 -31.51 -7.21
C GLY A 288 -4.21 -31.14 -5.72
N SER A 289 -3.71 -29.97 -5.30
CA SER A 289 -3.90 -29.49 -3.93
C SER A 289 -5.25 -28.79 -3.76
N ALA A 290 -5.96 -29.14 -2.69
CA ALA A 290 -7.13 -28.38 -2.22
C ALA A 290 -6.74 -27.15 -1.38
N THR A 291 -5.48 -27.07 -0.95
CA THR A 291 -5.00 -26.12 0.05
C THR A 291 -4.08 -25.09 -0.58
N HIS A 292 -4.38 -23.81 -0.39
CA HIS A 292 -3.45 -22.74 -0.72
C HIS A 292 -2.38 -22.60 0.37
N ARG A 293 -1.10 -22.53 0.00
CA ARG A 293 0.03 -22.36 0.93
C ARG A 293 0.92 -21.20 0.50
N PHE A 294 1.43 -20.45 1.49
CA PHE A 294 2.33 -19.32 1.25
C PHE A 294 3.63 -19.75 0.58
N ASP A 295 4.22 -20.88 0.96
CA ASP A 295 5.47 -21.41 0.35
C ASP A 295 5.38 -21.49 -1.18
N ASP A 296 4.26 -22.02 -1.67
CA ASP A 296 4.02 -22.16 -3.10
C ASP A 296 3.78 -20.79 -3.76
N PHE A 297 3.06 -19.89 -3.08
CA PHE A 297 2.83 -18.53 -3.56
C PHE A 297 4.12 -17.68 -3.58
N GLY A 298 5.08 -17.97 -2.70
CA GLY A 298 6.35 -17.24 -2.57
C GLY A 298 7.20 -17.24 -3.84
N VAL A 299 7.02 -18.23 -4.73
CA VAL A 299 7.63 -18.28 -6.08
C VAL A 299 7.35 -17.00 -6.88
N MET A 300 6.29 -16.27 -6.54
CA MET A 300 5.93 -14.99 -7.14
C MET A 300 7.07 -13.94 -7.08
N GLU A 301 8.00 -14.05 -6.12
CA GLU A 301 9.22 -13.23 -6.05
C GLU A 301 10.07 -13.35 -7.34
N ILE A 302 10.19 -14.55 -7.89
CA ILE A 302 10.94 -14.79 -9.12
C ILE A 302 10.10 -14.38 -10.33
N ASP A 303 8.88 -14.92 -10.43
CA ASP A 303 7.95 -14.66 -11.53
C ASP A 303 6.53 -14.67 -10.95
N PRO A 304 5.76 -13.56 -11.01
CA PRO A 304 5.90 -12.42 -11.92
C PRO A 304 6.77 -11.24 -11.51
N HIS A 305 7.22 -11.14 -10.26
CA HIS A 305 7.93 -9.94 -9.78
C HIS A 305 9.25 -9.71 -10.52
N GLY A 306 10.17 -10.68 -10.53
CA GLY A 306 11.45 -10.58 -11.23
C GLY A 306 11.28 -10.39 -12.74
N ALA A 307 10.30 -11.08 -13.34
CA ALA A 307 9.92 -10.92 -14.74
C ALA A 307 9.49 -9.48 -15.10
N ALA A 308 8.73 -8.81 -14.21
CA ALA A 308 8.34 -7.41 -14.38
C ALA A 308 9.57 -6.48 -14.35
N HIS A 309 10.52 -6.69 -13.45
CA HIS A 309 11.77 -5.91 -13.37
C HIS A 309 12.60 -6.03 -14.66
N VAL A 310 12.82 -7.26 -15.15
CA VAL A 310 13.70 -7.51 -16.31
C VAL A 310 13.01 -7.36 -17.67
N SER A 311 11.74 -6.95 -17.67
CA SER A 311 11.07 -6.44 -18.87
C SER A 311 11.68 -5.12 -19.35
N PHE A 312 12.48 -4.48 -18.50
CA PHE A 312 13.29 -3.33 -18.84
C PHE A 312 14.78 -3.64 -18.67
N ILE A 313 15.63 -2.81 -19.30
CA ILE A 313 17.03 -2.64 -18.90
C ILE A 313 17.14 -1.30 -18.18
N GLY A 314 18.16 -1.14 -17.33
CA GLY A 314 18.44 0.09 -16.60
C GLY A 314 18.25 -0.12 -15.11
N GLN A 315 17.95 0.96 -14.40
CA GLN A 315 17.99 0.96 -12.93
C GLN A 315 16.96 0.01 -12.34
N ILE A 316 15.73 0.02 -12.88
CA ILE A 316 14.65 -0.85 -12.42
C ILE A 316 14.95 -2.35 -12.57
N ALA A 317 15.91 -2.75 -13.40
CA ALA A 317 16.19 -4.16 -13.66
C ALA A 317 17.08 -4.84 -12.61
N PHE A 318 17.71 -4.07 -11.70
CA PHE A 318 18.66 -4.59 -10.72
C PHE A 318 18.23 -4.24 -9.30
N PRO A 319 18.21 -5.19 -8.36
CA PRO A 319 17.77 -4.93 -7.00
C PRO A 319 18.42 -3.69 -6.39
N SER A 320 19.76 -3.61 -6.42
CA SER A 320 20.52 -2.52 -5.79
C SER A 320 20.27 -1.11 -6.34
N THR A 321 19.63 -0.98 -7.50
CA THR A 321 19.38 0.31 -8.16
C THR A 321 17.92 0.59 -8.45
N ALA A 322 17.05 -0.42 -8.33
CA ALA A 322 15.67 -0.33 -8.78
C ALA A 322 14.84 0.79 -8.11
N PRO A 323 14.98 1.06 -6.80
CA PRO A 323 14.24 2.15 -6.15
C PRO A 323 14.52 3.55 -6.73
N ALA A 324 15.58 3.73 -7.51
CA ALA A 324 15.89 5.01 -8.15
C ALA A 324 14.95 5.35 -9.33
N ASP A 325 14.21 4.37 -9.85
CA ASP A 325 13.12 4.57 -10.80
C ASP A 325 11.77 4.63 -10.05
N PRO A 326 11.02 5.74 -10.11
CA PRO A 326 9.70 5.86 -9.48
C PRO A 326 8.70 4.72 -9.80
N LEU A 327 8.84 4.07 -10.96
CA LEU A 327 8.03 2.92 -11.35
C LEU A 327 8.17 1.73 -10.39
N PHE A 328 9.31 1.60 -9.70
CA PHE A 328 9.58 0.56 -8.70
C PHE A 328 8.46 0.47 -7.67
N PHE A 329 8.04 1.60 -7.10
CA PHE A 329 7.05 1.61 -6.02
C PHE A 329 5.67 1.17 -6.52
N MET A 330 5.35 1.45 -7.78
CA MET A 330 4.11 1.02 -8.41
C MET A 330 4.13 -0.47 -8.74
N LEU A 331 5.29 -1.00 -9.15
CA LEU A 331 5.52 -2.42 -9.36
C LEU A 331 5.33 -3.20 -8.05
N HIS A 332 6.02 -2.80 -6.98
CA HIS A 332 5.91 -3.47 -5.67
C HIS A 332 4.54 -3.26 -5.01
N CYS A 333 3.86 -2.15 -5.28
CA CYS A 333 2.47 -1.99 -4.87
C CYS A 333 1.54 -3.02 -5.55
N ASN A 334 1.86 -3.46 -6.77
CA ASN A 334 1.13 -4.56 -7.41
C ASN A 334 1.53 -5.94 -6.86
N VAL A 335 2.80 -6.14 -6.51
CA VAL A 335 3.25 -7.35 -5.79
C VAL A 335 2.47 -7.50 -4.48
N ASP A 336 2.40 -6.44 -3.68
CA ASP A 336 1.65 -6.45 -2.43
C ASP A 336 0.14 -6.65 -2.66
N ARG A 337 -0.42 -6.04 -3.71
CA ARG A 337 -1.82 -6.25 -4.12
C ARG A 337 -2.09 -7.72 -4.47
N LEU A 338 -1.21 -8.36 -5.24
CA LEU A 338 -1.36 -9.76 -5.64
C LEU A 338 -1.32 -10.67 -4.41
N TRP A 339 -0.42 -10.40 -3.47
CA TRP A 339 -0.41 -11.11 -2.19
C TRP A 339 -1.70 -10.87 -1.39
N ALA A 340 -2.14 -9.62 -1.22
CA ALA A 340 -3.39 -9.30 -0.55
C ALA A 340 -4.61 -9.99 -1.19
N ARG A 341 -4.64 -10.09 -2.52
CA ARG A 341 -5.70 -10.78 -3.26
C ARG A 341 -5.65 -12.29 -3.03
N TRP A 342 -4.45 -12.88 -3.02
CA TRP A 342 -4.27 -14.29 -2.66
C TRP A 342 -4.74 -14.54 -1.23
N GLN A 343 -4.35 -13.69 -0.27
CA GLN A 343 -4.78 -13.80 1.12
C GLN A 343 -6.31 -13.76 1.24
N TRP A 344 -6.96 -12.83 0.55
CA TRP A 344 -8.42 -12.68 0.56
C TRP A 344 -9.14 -13.92 -0.02
N LEU A 345 -8.69 -14.43 -1.17
CA LEU A 345 -9.29 -15.60 -1.82
C LEU A 345 -9.03 -16.89 -1.04
N ALA A 346 -7.81 -17.05 -0.52
CA ALA A 346 -7.38 -18.24 0.20
C ALA A 346 -7.70 -18.20 1.71
N LYS A 347 -8.23 -17.08 2.22
CA LYS A 347 -8.45 -16.79 3.64
C LYS A 347 -7.19 -17.01 4.50
N ARG A 348 -6.07 -16.43 4.05
CA ARG A 348 -4.72 -16.59 4.64
C ARG A 348 -4.20 -15.30 5.27
N HIS A 349 -4.67 -15.03 6.50
CA HIS A 349 -4.32 -13.81 7.26
C HIS A 349 -3.63 -14.09 8.60
N SER A 350 -3.66 -15.33 9.08
CA SER A 350 -3.21 -15.63 10.45
C SER A 350 -1.72 -15.87 10.53
N SER A 351 -1.04 -15.14 11.41
CA SER A 351 0.38 -15.33 11.71
C SER A 351 0.69 -16.56 12.57
N SER A 352 -0.33 -17.33 12.96
CA SER A 352 -0.18 -18.60 13.68
C SER A 352 -0.35 -19.83 12.78
N GLN A 353 -0.66 -19.64 11.49
CA GLN A 353 -0.93 -20.74 10.55
C GLN A 353 0.16 -20.84 9.50
N VAL A 354 0.78 -22.02 9.41
CA VAL A 354 1.90 -22.30 8.48
C VAL A 354 1.51 -22.14 7.02
N GLU A 355 0.23 -22.33 6.67
CA GLU A 355 -0.26 -22.12 5.32
C GLU A 355 -0.40 -20.64 4.96
N SER A 356 -0.55 -19.76 5.96
CA SER A 356 -0.54 -18.31 5.74
C SER A 356 0.87 -17.76 5.67
N TYR A 357 1.80 -18.38 6.41
CA TYR A 357 3.22 -18.06 6.39
C TYR A 357 4.04 -19.19 7.05
N PRO A 358 5.10 -19.70 6.41
CA PRO A 358 5.75 -20.96 6.80
C PRO A 358 6.50 -20.93 8.13
N HIS A 359 7.11 -19.80 8.47
CA HIS A 359 7.95 -19.67 9.65
C HIS A 359 7.18 -18.98 10.78
N VAL A 360 6.41 -19.75 11.52
CA VAL A 360 5.64 -19.25 12.67
C VAL A 360 6.50 -19.22 13.93
N GLY A 361 6.43 -18.15 14.71
CA GLY A 361 7.14 -18.03 15.97
C GLY A 361 8.37 -17.12 15.87
N ASP A 362 9.48 -17.55 16.46
CA ASP A 362 10.72 -16.78 16.58
C ASP A 362 11.83 -17.47 15.76
N GLY A 363 12.63 -16.67 15.03
CA GLY A 363 13.78 -17.17 14.28
C GLY A 363 15.00 -17.41 15.16
N ASP A 364 15.95 -18.19 14.67
CA ASP A 364 17.19 -18.46 15.43
C ASP A 364 18.19 -17.30 15.23
N PRO A 365 18.57 -16.55 16.29
CA PRO A 365 19.59 -15.51 16.20
C PRO A 365 20.97 -16.01 15.75
N ALA A 366 21.25 -17.31 15.88
CA ALA A 366 22.53 -17.90 15.48
C ALA A 366 22.60 -18.25 13.99
N LEU A 367 21.45 -18.26 13.28
CA LEU A 367 21.38 -18.60 11.87
C LEU A 367 21.32 -17.34 10.99
N GLY A 368 21.97 -17.39 9.84
CA GLY A 368 21.82 -16.40 8.77
C GLY A 368 20.89 -16.90 7.67
N GLY A 369 20.31 -15.98 6.90
CA GLY A 369 19.39 -16.31 5.81
C GLY A 369 18.11 -16.99 6.28
N GLN A 370 17.56 -17.88 5.44
CA GLN A 370 16.36 -18.67 5.75
C GLN A 370 16.55 -19.45 7.07
N GLY A 371 15.70 -19.20 8.06
CA GLY A 371 15.81 -19.78 9.41
C GLY A 371 16.36 -18.82 10.48
N GLY A 372 16.95 -17.70 10.05
CA GLY A 372 17.46 -16.65 10.93
C GLY A 372 16.42 -15.59 11.31
N ILE A 373 16.84 -14.62 12.15
CA ILE A 373 16.02 -13.46 12.51
C ILE A 373 15.58 -12.71 11.26
N GLY A 374 14.29 -12.36 11.22
CA GLY A 374 13.67 -11.57 10.18
C GLY A 374 12.76 -12.38 9.28
N ASP A 375 12.79 -13.71 9.41
CA ASP A 375 11.96 -14.61 8.62
C ASP A 375 10.80 -15.19 9.38
N TYR A 376 10.70 -15.05 10.71
CA TYR A 376 9.61 -15.64 11.49
C TYR A 376 8.56 -14.61 11.91
N THR A 377 7.33 -15.05 12.15
CA THR A 377 6.20 -14.14 12.39
C THR A 377 6.34 -13.21 13.61
N ARG A 378 7.17 -13.56 14.61
CA ARG A 378 7.47 -12.70 15.75
C ARG A 378 8.76 -11.89 15.60
N ASP A 379 9.55 -12.17 14.56
CA ASP A 379 10.76 -11.42 14.30
C ASP A 379 10.41 -10.01 13.85
N THR A 380 11.13 -9.04 14.40
CA THR A 380 11.09 -7.66 13.91
C THR A 380 11.83 -7.55 12.58
N MET A 381 11.37 -6.64 11.72
CA MET A 381 11.97 -6.43 10.41
C MET A 381 12.98 -5.27 10.44
N TRP A 382 14.15 -5.50 9.86
CA TRP A 382 15.07 -4.43 9.47
C TRP A 382 14.41 -3.55 8.40
N PRO A 383 14.69 -2.24 8.32
CA PRO A 383 15.54 -1.46 9.22
C PRO A 383 14.80 -0.89 10.43
N TRP A 384 13.48 -1.03 10.47
CA TRP A 384 12.62 -0.36 11.47
C TRP A 384 12.87 -0.78 12.91
N ASN A 385 13.54 -1.92 13.11
CA ASN A 385 13.98 -2.40 14.42
C ASN A 385 15.33 -1.83 14.88
N GLY A 386 16.03 -1.04 14.06
CA GLY A 386 17.34 -0.46 14.35
C GLY A 386 18.47 -1.48 14.49
N ALA A 387 18.24 -2.75 14.17
CA ALA A 387 19.25 -3.80 14.29
C ALA A 387 20.27 -3.69 13.15
N VAL A 388 21.53 -3.41 13.50
CA VAL A 388 22.65 -3.23 12.54
C VAL A 388 23.75 -4.27 12.72
N THR A 389 23.56 -5.23 13.64
CA THR A 389 24.50 -6.32 13.87
C THR A 389 24.35 -7.39 12.79
N PRO A 390 25.46 -8.01 12.33
CA PRO A 390 25.41 -9.11 11.39
C PRO A 390 24.39 -10.19 11.82
N PRO A 391 23.60 -10.76 10.89
CA PRO A 391 23.71 -10.61 9.43
C PRO A 391 23.11 -9.31 8.87
N ARG A 392 22.39 -8.51 9.68
CA ARG A 392 21.80 -7.25 9.21
C ARG A 392 22.89 -6.27 8.77
N PRO A 393 22.69 -5.53 7.68
CA PRO A 393 23.67 -4.56 7.20
C PRO A 393 23.73 -3.36 8.15
N GLY A 394 24.95 -2.83 8.34
CA GLY A 394 25.20 -1.62 9.13
C GLY A 394 24.61 -0.34 8.53
N THR A 395 23.97 -0.43 7.36
CA THR A 395 23.40 0.68 6.60
C THR A 395 21.92 0.90 6.90
N ALA A 396 21.40 0.44 8.05
CA ALA A 396 20.01 0.67 8.42
C ALA A 396 19.69 2.18 8.32
N PRO A 397 18.78 2.60 7.43
CA PRO A 397 18.28 3.96 7.48
C PRO A 397 17.58 4.13 8.83
N GLY A 398 18.07 5.06 9.63
CA GLY A 398 17.73 5.13 11.05
C GLY A 398 16.24 5.37 11.31
N GLY A 399 15.80 4.92 12.49
CA GLY A 399 14.54 5.33 13.11
C GLY A 399 13.40 4.31 13.05
N PRO A 400 12.35 4.55 13.85
CA PRO A 400 11.17 3.69 13.90
C PRO A 400 10.35 3.77 12.61
N PHE A 401 9.53 2.74 12.37
CA PHE A 401 8.47 2.78 11.36
C PHE A 401 7.60 4.03 11.53
N PRO A 402 7.20 4.74 10.46
CA PRO A 402 6.33 5.90 10.55
C PRO A 402 4.90 5.50 10.95
N THR A 403 4.64 5.43 12.25
CA THR A 403 3.35 5.01 12.81
C THR A 403 2.27 6.10 12.73
N LEU A 404 1.01 5.65 12.76
CA LEU A 404 -0.15 6.50 13.02
C LEU A 404 -0.83 5.98 14.29
N ALA A 405 -1.23 6.87 15.20
CA ALA A 405 -1.68 6.49 16.55
C ALA A 405 -2.85 5.47 16.59
N HIS A 406 -3.64 5.39 15.51
CA HIS A 406 -4.85 4.57 15.42
C HIS A 406 -4.76 3.42 14.42
N LEU A 407 -3.59 3.21 13.80
CA LEU A 407 -3.39 2.19 12.77
C LEU A 407 -2.12 1.41 13.07
N GLY A 408 -2.08 0.15 12.63
CA GLY A 408 -0.85 -0.62 12.61
C GLY A 408 0.11 -0.17 11.51
N PRO A 409 1.36 -0.67 11.53
CA PRO A 409 1.92 -1.50 12.59
C PRO A 409 2.50 -0.65 13.73
N SER A 410 3.14 -1.29 14.72
CA SER A 410 3.94 -0.59 15.73
C SER A 410 5.21 0.03 15.11
N ALA A 411 5.94 0.80 15.92
CA ALA A 411 7.21 1.43 15.54
C ALA A 411 8.30 0.43 15.12
N THR A 412 8.18 -0.84 15.54
CA THR A 412 9.10 -1.94 15.25
C THR A 412 8.28 -3.13 14.73
N PRO A 413 7.78 -3.07 13.49
CA PRO A 413 6.88 -4.08 12.96
C PRO A 413 7.53 -5.45 12.93
N THR A 414 6.74 -6.47 13.25
CA THR A 414 7.11 -7.87 13.00
C THR A 414 6.63 -8.33 11.63
N VAL A 415 7.19 -9.43 11.14
CA VAL A 415 6.71 -10.11 9.94
C VAL A 415 5.22 -10.44 10.06
N GLY A 416 4.81 -11.00 11.20
CA GLY A 416 3.41 -11.38 11.48
C GLY A 416 2.44 -10.20 11.45
N ALA A 417 2.88 -9.01 11.86
CA ALA A 417 2.06 -7.80 11.82
C ALA A 417 1.69 -7.37 10.39
N MET A 418 2.36 -7.88 9.36
CA MET A 418 2.07 -7.58 7.96
C MET A 418 0.99 -8.47 7.34
N LEU A 419 0.64 -9.60 7.97
CA LEU A 419 -0.26 -10.58 7.36
C LEU A 419 -1.72 -10.11 7.39
N ASP A 420 -2.23 -9.69 8.54
CA ASP A 420 -3.61 -9.23 8.70
C ASP A 420 -3.75 -7.72 8.41
N TYR A 421 -3.49 -7.34 7.16
CA TYR A 421 -3.42 -5.92 6.78
C TYR A 421 -4.74 -5.16 6.95
N GLN A 422 -5.87 -5.86 6.95
CA GLN A 422 -7.22 -5.31 7.13
C GLN A 422 -7.75 -5.44 8.57
N GLY A 423 -7.06 -6.14 9.48
CA GLY A 423 -7.56 -6.36 10.84
C GLY A 423 -8.75 -7.33 10.91
N LEU A 424 -8.82 -8.31 10.00
CA LEU A 424 -9.89 -9.30 9.93
C LEU A 424 -9.95 -10.22 11.17
N LEU A 425 -8.81 -10.42 11.83
CA LEU A 425 -8.70 -11.30 13.00
C LEU A 425 -8.86 -10.52 14.33
N GLY A 426 -9.46 -9.33 14.28
CA GLY A 426 -9.68 -8.47 15.44
C GLY A 426 -8.48 -7.58 15.81
N GLY A 427 -7.41 -7.62 15.03
CA GLY A 427 -6.26 -6.72 15.16
C GLY A 427 -6.52 -5.32 14.57
N VAL A 428 -5.62 -4.38 14.88
CA VAL A 428 -5.64 -3.05 14.25
C VAL A 428 -5.08 -3.17 12.83
N GLY A 429 -5.89 -2.87 11.81
CA GLY A 429 -5.47 -2.89 10.41
C GLY A 429 -4.35 -1.88 10.11
N LEU A 430 -3.63 -2.12 9.01
CA LEU A 430 -2.49 -1.30 8.58
C LEU A 430 -2.91 0.01 7.90
N GLY A 431 -4.21 0.22 7.68
CA GLY A 431 -4.76 1.49 7.20
C GLY A 431 -4.50 1.79 5.73
N PHE A 432 -4.49 0.75 4.89
CA PHE A 432 -4.56 0.84 3.43
C PHE A 432 -5.51 -0.25 2.88
N SER A 433 -5.93 -0.10 1.63
CA SER A 433 -6.75 -1.09 0.90
C SER A 433 -6.54 -0.94 -0.60
N TYR A 434 -7.02 -1.90 -1.38
CA TYR A 434 -6.92 -1.91 -2.84
C TYR A 434 -8.28 -1.71 -3.48
N SER A 435 -8.34 -0.99 -4.61
CA SER A 435 -9.61 -0.69 -5.30
C SER A 435 -10.41 -1.91 -5.77
N ASP A 436 -9.79 -3.09 -5.80
CA ASP A 436 -10.38 -4.33 -6.33
C ASP A 436 -10.28 -5.52 -5.37
N ILE A 437 -10.03 -5.26 -4.08
CA ILE A 437 -10.08 -6.26 -3.01
C ILE A 437 -11.01 -5.71 -1.92
N PRO A 438 -12.21 -6.28 -1.74
CA PRO A 438 -13.14 -5.80 -0.72
C PRO A 438 -12.64 -6.14 0.70
N TYR A 439 -13.32 -5.60 1.70
CA TYR A 439 -13.27 -6.13 3.06
C TYR A 439 -14.39 -7.14 3.23
N GLU A 440 -14.05 -8.37 3.61
CA GLU A 440 -15.00 -9.45 3.88
C GLU A 440 -14.60 -10.16 5.17
N SER A 441 -15.26 -9.78 6.27
CA SER A 441 -15.12 -10.40 7.60
C SER A 441 -15.74 -11.77 7.68
#